data_AF-A0A6P2B578-F1
#
_entry.id   AF-A0A6P2B578-F1
#
_cell.length_a   1.000
_cell.length_b   1.000
_cell.length_c   1.000
_cell.angle_alpha   90.00
_cell.angle_beta   90.00
_cell.angle_gamma   90.00
#
_symmetry.space_group_name_H-M   'P 1'
#
loop_
_entity.id
_entity.type
_entity.pdbx_description
1 polymer ?
#
loop_
_entity_poly.entity_id
_entity_poly.type
_entity_poly.pdbx_seq_one_letter_code
_entity_poly.pdbx_strand_id
1 'polypeptide(L)'
;MPTATVTPSPTDEPTDTVTPSPTDAPIVAIVLTDTPEPTDTHTPEPSPTLTDAPTPTVTVTVTPTDQPSLTPTPTLTVTATTTATPTDAPPALIELGGDDGGVTGRAIPPELLIGGALLALIALYAALYLRGQIAGERYAGGFVIDHCPVCQRGKLNVETRSGRLLGIPNSRHIVRCDECRSILREVGGRRWRYAVDSLEDQAMYRAYNGKVLTERQIVALDDALARPKNARRGEGSPAFVEDDTED
;
A
#
# COMPACT_ATOMS: atom_id res chain seq x y z
N MET A 1 -43.96 85.20 -33.59
CA MET A 1 -42.50 85.29 -33.38
C MET A 1 -42.13 84.29 -32.30
N PRO A 2 -41.02 83.55 -32.46
CA PRO A 2 -40.74 82.29 -31.75
C PRO A 2 -40.27 82.49 -30.30
N THR A 3 -40.77 81.64 -29.40
CA THR A 3 -40.31 81.43 -28.03
C THR A 3 -39.08 80.52 -28.06
N ALA A 4 -37.92 81.01 -27.62
CA ALA A 4 -36.70 80.21 -27.53
C ALA A 4 -36.43 79.82 -26.06
N THR A 5 -36.39 78.50 -25.85
CA THR A 5 -36.05 77.78 -24.64
C THR A 5 -34.62 78.07 -24.19
N VAL A 6 -34.43 78.28 -22.87
CA VAL A 6 -33.12 78.43 -22.23
C VAL A 6 -32.54 77.04 -21.94
N THR A 7 -31.30 76.79 -22.40
CA THR A 7 -30.49 75.62 -22.08
C THR A 7 -29.21 76.10 -21.37
N PRO A 8 -28.85 75.56 -20.20
CA PRO A 8 -27.63 75.98 -19.50
C PRO A 8 -26.36 75.36 -20.11
N SER A 9 -25.27 76.14 -20.02
CA SER A 9 -23.91 75.87 -20.50
C SER A 9 -23.19 74.80 -19.67
N PRO A 10 -22.32 73.96 -20.26
CA PRO A 10 -21.43 73.08 -19.50
C PRO A 10 -20.26 73.86 -18.90
N THR A 11 -19.90 73.48 -17.68
CA THR A 11 -18.79 74.00 -16.85
C THR A 11 -17.51 73.23 -17.19
N ASP A 12 -16.44 73.96 -17.52
CA ASP A 12 -15.07 73.45 -17.60
C ASP A 12 -14.52 73.18 -16.20
N GLU A 13 -13.94 71.98 -15.98
CA GLU A 13 -13.11 71.67 -14.81
C GLU A 13 -11.73 71.19 -15.30
N PRO A 14 -10.62 71.82 -14.87
CA PRO A 14 -9.29 71.44 -15.30
C PRO A 14 -8.79 70.15 -14.65
N THR A 15 -8.07 69.37 -15.45
CA THR A 15 -7.35 68.15 -15.06
C THR A 15 -6.14 68.46 -14.20
N ASP A 16 -6.19 68.13 -12.90
CA ASP A 16 -5.02 68.13 -12.03
C ASP A 16 -4.27 66.79 -12.13
N THR A 17 -3.04 66.87 -12.65
CA THR A 17 -2.07 65.77 -12.65
C THR A 17 -1.45 65.65 -11.26
N VAL A 18 -1.83 64.64 -10.49
CA VAL A 18 -1.20 64.34 -9.20
C VAL A 18 -0.06 63.33 -9.41
N THR A 19 1.17 63.81 -9.23
CA THR A 19 2.37 62.97 -9.07
C THR A 19 2.26 62.16 -7.77
N PRO A 20 2.52 60.83 -7.76
CA PRO A 20 2.50 60.07 -6.51
C PRO A 20 3.71 60.47 -5.65
N SER A 21 3.41 61.06 -4.49
CA SER A 21 4.32 61.20 -3.35
C SER A 21 4.57 59.83 -2.71
N PRO A 22 5.79 59.51 -2.22
CA PRO A 22 6.00 58.30 -1.43
C PRO A 22 5.26 58.45 -0.10
N THR A 23 4.05 57.90 -0.02
CA THR A 23 3.32 57.79 1.23
C THR A 23 4.10 56.85 2.16
N ASP A 24 4.66 57.48 3.18
CA ASP A 24 5.22 56.92 4.40
C ASP A 24 4.31 55.79 4.91
N ALA A 25 4.70 54.55 4.62
CA ALA A 25 4.04 53.39 5.19
C ALA A 25 4.43 53.33 6.67
N PRO A 26 3.51 53.04 7.60
CA PRO A 26 3.87 52.90 8.99
C PRO A 26 4.92 51.78 9.11
N ILE A 27 6.13 52.16 9.54
CA ILE A 27 7.12 51.20 10.01
C ILE A 27 6.47 50.51 11.21
N VAL A 28 6.04 49.27 11.02
CA VAL A 28 5.71 48.37 12.12
C VAL A 28 7.02 48.14 12.87
N ALA A 29 7.22 48.89 13.94
CA ALA A 29 8.24 48.56 14.93
C ALA A 29 7.86 47.19 15.49
N ILE A 30 8.62 46.16 15.09
CA ILE A 30 8.52 44.84 15.69
C ILE A 30 9.05 45.00 17.11
N VAL A 31 8.15 45.20 18.06
CA VAL A 31 8.49 45.04 19.48
C VAL A 31 8.79 43.55 19.63
N LEU A 32 10.07 43.22 19.78
CA LEU A 32 10.49 41.92 20.30
C LEU A 32 9.92 41.82 21.70
N THR A 33 8.73 41.24 21.83
CA THR A 33 8.23 40.80 23.13
C THR A 33 9.15 39.68 23.57
N ASP A 34 9.83 39.88 24.70
CA ASP A 34 10.66 38.87 25.35
C ASP A 34 9.89 37.54 25.41
N THR A 35 10.45 36.57 24.70
CA THR A 35 10.09 35.16 24.83
C THR A 35 10.15 34.80 26.32
N PRO A 36 9.09 34.22 26.92
CA PRO A 36 9.15 33.82 28.32
C PRO A 36 10.33 32.87 28.52
N GLU A 37 11.20 33.26 29.45
CA GLU A 37 12.28 32.44 30.00
C GLU A 37 11.72 31.06 30.38
N PRO A 38 12.40 29.95 30.05
CA PRO A 38 11.89 28.62 30.33
C PRO A 38 11.68 28.45 31.83
N THR A 39 10.42 28.28 32.24
CA THR A 39 10.10 27.76 33.56
C THR A 39 10.79 26.41 33.71
N ASP A 40 11.83 26.34 34.55
CA ASP A 40 12.48 25.12 34.99
C ASP A 40 11.43 24.19 35.61
N THR A 41 10.89 23.32 34.78
CA THR A 41 10.11 22.18 35.22
C THR A 41 11.12 21.15 35.66
N HIS A 42 11.30 21.00 36.98
CA HIS A 42 12.03 19.88 37.58
C HIS A 42 11.44 18.57 37.06
N THR A 43 12.07 18.03 36.00
CA THR A 43 11.83 16.70 35.48
C THR A 43 12.60 15.74 36.40
N PRO A 44 11.98 14.65 36.89
CA PRO A 44 12.72 13.67 37.68
C PRO A 44 13.88 13.11 36.85
N GLU A 45 15.06 13.14 37.44
CA GLU A 45 16.34 12.67 36.92
C GLU A 45 16.22 11.26 36.30
N PRO A 46 16.60 11.05 35.02
CA PRO A 46 16.66 9.72 34.45
C PRO A 46 17.83 8.95 35.08
N SER A 47 17.48 7.85 35.74
CA SER A 47 18.41 6.81 36.19
C SER A 47 19.41 6.43 35.08
N PRO A 48 20.71 6.20 35.40
CA PRO A 48 21.74 5.99 34.39
C PRO A 48 21.43 4.76 33.53
N THR A 49 21.20 5.00 32.24
CA THR A 49 21.07 3.93 31.25
C THR A 49 22.47 3.46 30.87
N LEU A 50 22.77 2.20 31.18
CA LEU A 50 24.04 1.57 30.89
C LEU A 50 24.28 1.52 29.37
N THR A 51 25.49 1.93 28.98
CA THR A 51 26.10 1.79 27.66
C THR A 51 25.78 0.45 27.00
N ASP A 52 25.24 0.48 25.77
CA ASP A 52 25.06 -0.71 24.93
C ASP A 52 26.41 -1.39 24.66
N ALA A 53 26.59 -2.56 25.26
CA ALA A 53 27.63 -3.53 24.94
C ALA A 53 27.22 -4.35 23.69
N PRO A 54 28.18 -4.88 22.90
CA PRO A 54 27.88 -5.58 21.65
C PRO A 54 26.91 -6.74 21.86
N THR A 55 25.87 -6.79 21.02
CA THR A 55 24.83 -7.83 21.01
C THR A 55 25.45 -9.23 20.93
N PRO A 56 25.13 -10.14 21.86
CA PRO A 56 25.68 -11.50 21.86
C PRO A 56 25.14 -12.32 20.68
N THR A 57 26.05 -12.98 19.97
CA THR A 57 25.72 -13.95 18.91
C THR A 57 25.32 -15.28 19.57
N VAL A 58 24.09 -15.74 19.32
CA VAL A 58 23.59 -17.01 19.86
C VAL A 58 24.17 -18.18 19.07
N THR A 59 25.10 -18.91 19.67
CA THR A 59 25.59 -20.20 19.17
C THR A 59 24.82 -21.31 19.88
N VAL A 60 24.07 -22.12 19.13
CA VAL A 60 23.29 -23.23 19.69
C VAL A 60 24.20 -24.46 19.76
N THR A 61 24.65 -24.79 20.95
CA THR A 61 25.34 -26.05 21.27
C THR A 61 24.34 -26.98 21.96
N VAL A 62 24.01 -28.10 21.33
CA VAL A 62 23.13 -29.12 21.89
C VAL A 62 23.94 -30.18 22.63
N THR A 63 23.68 -30.32 23.92
CA THR A 63 24.23 -31.36 24.80
C THR A 63 23.10 -32.33 25.18
N PRO A 64 23.28 -33.66 25.06
CA PRO A 64 22.22 -34.62 25.29
C PRO A 64 21.81 -34.78 26.77
N THR A 65 20.52 -35.08 26.92
CA THR A 65 19.60 -35.05 28.06
C THR A 65 19.69 -36.28 28.98
N ASP A 66 19.33 -36.10 30.26
CA ASP A 66 18.74 -37.15 31.10
C ASP A 66 17.42 -36.67 31.73
N GLN A 67 16.40 -37.52 31.63
CA GLN A 67 15.04 -37.49 32.22
C GLN A 67 13.86 -36.77 31.53
N PRO A 68 12.64 -37.35 31.66
CA PRO A 68 11.55 -37.19 30.71
C PRO A 68 10.47 -36.22 31.20
N SER A 69 9.89 -35.42 30.29
CA SER A 69 8.59 -34.80 30.54
C SER A 69 7.78 -34.70 29.26
N LEU A 70 6.51 -35.09 29.39
CA LEU A 70 5.56 -35.44 28.36
C LEU A 70 4.91 -34.18 27.77
N THR A 71 5.21 -33.84 26.52
CA THR A 71 4.30 -33.07 25.66
C THR A 71 4.63 -33.40 24.20
N PRO A 72 3.66 -33.86 23.38
CA PRO A 72 3.94 -34.40 22.06
C PRO A 72 4.39 -33.30 21.09
N THR A 73 5.65 -33.34 20.69
CA THR A 73 6.13 -32.64 19.49
C THR A 73 5.71 -33.48 18.27
N PRO A 74 5.16 -32.89 17.19
CA PRO A 74 4.88 -33.66 15.98
C PRO A 74 6.20 -34.13 15.35
N THR A 75 6.53 -35.41 15.54
CA THR A 75 7.62 -36.09 14.84
C THR A 75 7.15 -36.44 13.43
N LEU A 76 7.80 -35.89 12.41
CA LEU A 76 7.67 -36.36 11.04
C LEU A 76 8.50 -37.64 10.88
N THR A 77 7.84 -38.79 10.87
CA THR A 77 8.47 -40.08 10.59
C THR A 77 8.58 -40.27 9.09
N VAL A 78 9.80 -40.21 8.55
CA VAL A 78 10.11 -40.73 7.21
C VAL A 78 10.39 -42.22 7.36
N THR A 79 9.44 -43.05 6.93
CA THR A 79 9.63 -44.50 6.85
C THR A 79 10.49 -44.82 5.63
N ALA A 80 11.77 -45.09 5.84
CA ALA A 80 12.57 -45.80 4.85
C ALA A 80 12.31 -47.30 5.01
N THR A 81 11.59 -47.90 4.07
CA THR A 81 11.43 -49.35 4.00
C THR A 81 12.70 -49.93 3.37
N THR A 82 13.65 -50.38 4.19
CA THR A 82 14.70 -51.29 3.73
C THR A 82 14.15 -52.71 3.78
N THR A 83 13.72 -53.21 2.63
CA THR A 83 13.50 -54.64 2.43
C THR A 83 14.85 -55.34 2.53
N ALA A 84 15.11 -55.98 3.66
CA ALA A 84 16.18 -56.98 3.77
C ALA A 84 15.63 -58.28 3.17
N THR A 85 16.04 -58.61 1.96
CA THR A 85 15.82 -59.93 1.38
C THR A 85 16.90 -60.86 1.94
N PRO A 86 16.56 -61.97 2.62
CA PRO A 86 17.54 -62.99 2.96
C PRO A 86 17.99 -63.73 1.69
N THR A 87 19.30 -63.75 1.48
CA THR A 87 19.96 -64.71 0.59
C THR A 87 19.90 -66.09 1.24
N ASP A 88 19.22 -67.06 0.62
CA ASP A 88 19.79 -68.39 0.30
C ASP A 88 18.87 -69.23 -0.61
N ALA A 89 19.50 -70.12 -1.39
CA ALA A 89 18.98 -71.20 -2.26
C ALA A 89 18.81 -70.92 -3.79
N PRO A 90 19.60 -71.61 -4.66
CA PRO A 90 19.34 -71.78 -6.11
C PRO A 90 18.55 -73.08 -6.35
N PRO A 91 18.20 -73.51 -7.59
CA PRO A 91 18.12 -72.85 -8.90
C PRO A 91 16.72 -72.99 -9.57
N ALA A 92 16.35 -72.11 -10.51
CA ALA A 92 15.41 -72.48 -11.57
C ALA A 92 15.58 -71.57 -12.79
N LEU A 93 15.93 -72.22 -13.90
CA LEU A 93 16.08 -71.69 -15.25
C LEU A 93 14.74 -71.14 -15.74
N ILE A 94 14.67 -69.85 -16.09
CA ILE A 94 13.74 -69.36 -17.13
C ILE A 94 14.51 -68.34 -17.97
N GLU A 95 14.98 -68.80 -19.13
CA GLU A 95 15.24 -67.92 -20.27
C GLU A 95 13.90 -67.32 -20.71
N LEU A 96 13.79 -66.00 -20.65
CA LEU A 96 12.90 -65.23 -21.50
C LEU A 96 13.73 -64.04 -21.96
N GLY A 97 14.27 -64.17 -23.18
CA GLY A 97 14.88 -63.07 -23.90
C GLY A 97 13.92 -61.90 -23.97
N GLY A 98 14.48 -60.70 -23.79
CA GLY A 98 13.72 -59.46 -23.77
C GLY A 98 14.67 -58.29 -23.80
N ASP A 99 15.23 -58.08 -24.99
CA ASP A 99 15.80 -56.85 -25.54
C ASP A 99 16.74 -56.02 -24.66
N ASP A 100 18.01 -56.06 -25.08
CA ASP A 100 19.05 -55.07 -24.86
C ASP A 100 18.64 -53.69 -25.41
N GLY A 101 17.61 -53.08 -24.84
CA GLY A 101 17.25 -51.69 -25.02
C GLY A 101 18.11 -50.82 -24.13
N GLY A 102 19.40 -50.70 -24.48
CA GLY A 102 20.37 -49.89 -23.77
C GLY A 102 19.86 -48.47 -23.49
N VAL A 103 19.37 -48.25 -22.27
CA VAL A 103 19.42 -46.92 -21.66
C VAL A 103 20.87 -46.72 -21.26
N THR A 104 21.74 -46.50 -22.26
CA THR A 104 23.02 -45.84 -22.01
C THR A 104 22.66 -44.55 -21.30
N GLY A 105 22.98 -44.48 -20.00
CA GLY A 105 22.87 -43.26 -19.21
C GLY A 105 23.51 -42.14 -20.01
N ARG A 106 22.67 -41.24 -20.53
CA ARG A 106 23.08 -40.12 -21.36
C ARG A 106 23.81 -39.16 -20.42
N ALA A 107 25.09 -39.44 -20.16
CA ALA A 107 25.98 -38.58 -19.42
C ALA A 107 25.95 -37.23 -20.12
N ILE A 108 25.25 -36.27 -19.53
CA ILE A 108 25.09 -34.96 -20.11
C ILE A 108 26.48 -34.34 -20.12
N PRO A 109 27.03 -33.95 -21.30
CA PRO A 109 28.35 -33.34 -21.36
C PRO A 109 28.37 -32.10 -20.44
N PRO A 110 29.41 -31.92 -19.60
CA PRO A 110 29.44 -30.86 -18.60
C PRO A 110 29.33 -29.46 -19.22
N GLU A 111 29.76 -29.30 -20.48
CA GLU A 111 29.63 -28.07 -21.25
C GLU A 111 28.16 -27.70 -21.49
N LEU A 112 27.29 -28.70 -21.72
CA LEU A 112 25.86 -28.49 -21.87
C LEU A 112 25.19 -28.15 -20.53
N LEU A 113 25.68 -28.71 -19.42
CA LEU A 113 25.19 -28.35 -18.08
C LEU A 113 25.53 -26.91 -17.72
N ILE A 114 26.77 -26.48 -17.96
CA ILE A 114 27.22 -25.11 -17.67
C ILE A 114 26.53 -24.11 -18.60
N GLY A 115 26.52 -24.40 -19.92
CA GLY A 115 25.83 -23.55 -20.90
C GLY A 115 24.33 -23.46 -20.63
N GLY A 116 23.70 -24.59 -20.30
CA GLY A 116 22.29 -24.66 -19.93
C GLY A 116 21.97 -23.89 -18.65
N ALA A 117 22.81 -24.00 -17.62
CA ALA A 117 22.64 -23.26 -16.37
C ALA A 117 22.79 -21.74 -16.57
N LEU A 118 23.79 -21.31 -17.33
CA LEU A 118 23.98 -19.89 -17.65
C LEU A 118 22.79 -19.33 -18.45
N LEU A 119 22.34 -20.08 -19.47
CA LEU A 119 21.19 -19.68 -20.28
C LEU A 119 19.90 -19.63 -19.46
N ALA A 120 19.69 -20.60 -18.56
CA ALA A 120 18.56 -20.60 -17.62
C ALA A 120 18.61 -19.40 -16.67
N LEU A 121 19.78 -19.01 -16.17
CA LEU A 121 19.96 -17.82 -15.32
C LEU A 121 19.62 -16.53 -16.08
N ILE A 122 20.08 -16.39 -17.33
CA ILE A 122 19.76 -15.25 -18.18
C ILE A 122 18.26 -15.19 -18.47
N ALA A 123 17.64 -16.33 -18.82
CA ALA A 123 16.20 -16.42 -19.06
C ALA A 123 15.38 -16.07 -17.80
N LEU A 124 15.82 -16.54 -16.63
CA LEU A 124 15.20 -16.20 -15.35
C LEU A 124 15.31 -14.69 -15.07
N TYR A 125 16.47 -14.09 -15.29
CA TYR A 125 16.66 -12.64 -15.13
C TYR A 125 15.77 -11.84 -16.10
N ALA A 126 15.74 -12.23 -17.37
CA ALA A 126 14.88 -11.59 -18.38
C ALA A 126 13.39 -11.70 -18.00
N ALA A 127 12.95 -12.86 -17.53
CA ALA A 127 11.58 -13.06 -17.05
C ALA A 127 11.24 -12.16 -15.85
N LEU A 128 12.15 -12.04 -14.88
CA LEU A 128 12.00 -11.12 -13.74
C LEU A 128 11.97 -9.66 -14.18
N TYR A 129 12.81 -9.27 -15.13
CA TYR A 129 12.86 -7.91 -15.68
C TYR A 129 11.56 -7.54 -16.41
N LEU A 130 11.06 -8.43 -17.28
CA LEU A 130 9.79 -8.24 -17.99
C LEU A 130 8.61 -8.18 -17.01
N ARG A 131 8.61 -9.03 -15.99
CA ARG A 131 7.59 -9.01 -14.93
C ARG A 131 7.60 -7.69 -14.16
N GLY A 132 8.77 -7.11 -13.92
CA GLY A 132 8.93 -5.79 -13.31
C GLY A 132 8.36 -4.66 -14.18
N GLN A 133 8.64 -4.69 -15.48
CA GLN A 133 8.11 -3.71 -16.45
C GLN A 133 6.57 -3.72 -16.51
N ILE A 134 5.97 -4.91 -16.68
CA ILE A 134 4.50 -5.07 -16.75
C ILE A 134 3.81 -4.60 -15.44
N ALA A 135 4.48 -4.74 -14.30
CA ALA A 135 3.94 -4.28 -13.03
C ALA A 135 3.87 -2.74 -12.94
N GLY A 136 4.81 -2.02 -13.57
CA GLY A 136 4.88 -0.56 -13.56
C GLY A 136 3.86 0.12 -14.48
N GLU A 137 3.48 -0.52 -15.59
CA GLU A 137 2.54 0.07 -16.55
C GLU A 137 1.08 -0.02 -16.10
N ARG A 138 0.75 -0.85 -15.10
CA ARG A 138 -0.64 -1.15 -14.71
C ARG A 138 -1.47 0.10 -14.38
N TYR A 139 -0.86 1.07 -13.72
CA TYR A 139 -1.55 2.29 -13.29
C TYR A 139 -1.10 3.53 -14.07
N ALA A 140 -0.44 3.34 -15.23
CA ALA A 140 -0.05 4.44 -16.11
C ALA A 140 -1.29 5.15 -16.71
N GLY A 141 -2.40 4.41 -16.90
CA GLY A 141 -3.66 4.95 -17.37
C GLY A 141 -4.55 5.60 -16.29
N GLY A 142 -4.11 5.61 -15.03
CA GLY A 142 -4.89 6.07 -13.89
C GLY A 142 -5.14 4.99 -12.84
N PHE A 143 -5.80 5.38 -11.76
CA PHE A 143 -6.21 4.47 -10.69
C PHE A 143 -7.58 3.86 -11.02
N VAL A 144 -7.94 2.75 -10.36
CA VAL A 144 -9.18 2.00 -10.66
C VAL A 144 -10.46 2.80 -10.34
N ILE A 145 -10.35 3.79 -9.45
CA ILE A 145 -11.43 4.72 -9.11
C ILE A 145 -10.97 6.15 -9.41
N ASP A 146 -11.87 6.95 -9.94
CA ASP A 146 -11.60 8.34 -10.33
C ASP A 146 -11.81 9.34 -9.19
N HIS A 147 -12.77 9.03 -8.31
CA HIS A 147 -13.21 9.90 -7.22
C HIS A 147 -12.61 9.46 -5.89
N CYS A 148 -12.25 10.42 -5.04
CA CYS A 148 -11.78 10.12 -3.69
C CYS A 148 -12.93 9.67 -2.79
N PRO A 149 -12.87 8.47 -2.17
CA PRO A 149 -13.97 7.99 -1.34
C PRO A 149 -14.08 8.73 0.00
N VAL A 150 -13.09 9.56 0.39
CA VAL A 150 -13.17 10.39 1.61
C VAL A 150 -14.02 11.63 1.36
N CYS A 151 -13.65 12.45 0.37
CA CYS A 151 -14.30 13.74 0.13
C CYS A 151 -15.32 13.74 -1.03
N GLN A 152 -15.37 12.67 -1.83
CA GLN A 152 -16.19 12.48 -3.04
C GLN A 152 -16.04 13.53 -4.16
N ARG A 153 -15.21 14.56 -3.94
CA ARG A 153 -15.02 15.71 -4.84
C ARG A 153 -13.66 15.69 -5.53
N GLY A 154 -12.62 15.28 -4.81
CA GLY A 154 -11.25 15.27 -5.32
C GLY A 154 -10.96 14.11 -6.27
N LYS A 155 -10.02 14.34 -7.17
CA LYS A 155 -9.48 13.33 -8.08
C LYS A 155 -8.27 12.63 -7.47
N LEU A 156 -8.12 11.37 -7.85
CA LEU A 156 -7.00 10.54 -7.40
C LEU A 156 -5.86 10.59 -8.42
N ASN A 157 -4.69 11.05 -7.97
CA ASN A 157 -3.47 11.11 -8.78
C ASN A 157 -2.49 10.02 -8.35
N VAL A 158 -1.96 9.26 -9.32
CA VAL A 158 -1.00 8.17 -9.08
C VAL A 158 0.43 8.67 -9.27
N GLU A 159 1.18 8.74 -8.17
CA GLU A 159 2.61 8.99 -8.15
C GLU A 159 3.36 7.64 -8.20
N THR A 160 4.00 7.35 -9.34
CA THR A 160 4.84 6.15 -9.50
C THR A 160 6.28 6.47 -9.16
N ARG A 161 6.82 5.78 -8.14
CA ARG A 161 8.23 5.83 -7.79
C ARG A 161 8.93 4.59 -8.33
N SER A 162 9.77 4.79 -9.35
CA SER A 162 10.63 3.74 -9.89
C SER A 162 11.91 3.63 -9.06
N GLY A 163 12.10 2.48 -8.41
CA GLY A 163 13.37 2.06 -7.82
C GLY A 163 14.03 0.95 -8.64
N ARG A 164 15.28 0.62 -8.31
CA ARG A 164 15.98 -0.54 -8.86
C ARG A 164 16.57 -1.35 -7.70
N LEU A 165 16.38 -2.67 -7.73
CA LEU A 165 17.02 -3.59 -6.81
C LEU A 165 17.73 -4.65 -7.66
N LEU A 166 19.06 -4.74 -7.58
CA LEU A 166 19.88 -5.65 -8.42
C LEU A 166 19.63 -5.46 -9.93
N GLY A 167 19.41 -4.21 -10.37
CA GLY A 167 19.10 -3.87 -11.77
C GLY A 167 17.67 -4.19 -12.22
N ILE A 168 16.88 -4.91 -11.42
CA ILE A 168 15.47 -5.20 -11.70
C ILE A 168 14.64 -3.95 -11.32
N PRO A 169 13.81 -3.43 -12.25
CA PRO A 169 12.94 -2.29 -11.95
C PRO A 169 11.87 -2.69 -10.94
N ASN A 170 11.72 -1.88 -9.89
CA ASN A 170 10.66 -2.01 -8.89
C ASN A 170 9.86 -0.72 -8.87
N SER A 171 8.61 -0.78 -9.34
CA SER A 171 7.66 0.34 -9.27
C SER A 171 6.88 0.27 -7.97
N ARG A 172 6.91 1.33 -7.17
CA ARG A 172 6.00 1.51 -6.04
C ARG A 172 5.03 2.66 -6.36
N HIS A 173 3.74 2.41 -6.18
CA HIS A 173 2.70 3.38 -6.49
C HIS A 173 2.16 4.03 -5.21
N ILE A 174 1.91 5.33 -5.28
CA ILE A 174 1.27 6.10 -4.22
C ILE A 174 0.14 6.89 -4.86
N VAL A 175 -1.09 6.68 -4.42
CA VAL A 175 -2.25 7.43 -4.89
C VAL A 175 -2.56 8.54 -3.89
N ARG A 176 -2.78 9.76 -4.37
CA ARG A 176 -3.11 10.93 -3.55
C ARG A 176 -4.37 11.59 -4.05
N CYS A 177 -5.24 12.01 -3.12
CA CYS A 177 -6.32 12.94 -3.43
C CYS A 177 -5.77 14.37 -3.51
N ASP A 178 -6.18 15.13 -4.51
CA ASP A 178 -5.84 16.54 -4.69
C ASP A 178 -6.56 17.47 -3.69
N GLU A 179 -7.80 17.14 -3.31
CA GLU A 179 -8.63 17.96 -2.43
C GLU A 179 -8.35 17.70 -0.94
N CYS A 180 -8.60 16.48 -0.45
CA CYS A 180 -8.56 16.16 0.98
C CYS A 180 -7.25 15.50 1.44
N ARG A 181 -6.24 15.41 0.56
CA ARG A 181 -4.90 14.85 0.83
C ARG A 181 -4.87 13.42 1.37
N SER A 182 -5.92 12.62 1.16
CA SER A 182 -5.88 11.19 1.48
C SER A 182 -4.84 10.46 0.63
N ILE A 183 -4.17 9.45 1.21
CA ILE A 183 -3.05 8.75 0.56
C ILE A 183 -3.27 7.24 0.61
N LEU A 184 -3.17 6.56 -0.54
CA LEU A 184 -3.08 5.11 -0.61
C LEU A 184 -1.66 4.71 -1.01
N ARG A 185 -0.99 3.93 -0.15
CA ARG A 185 0.38 3.45 -0.40
C ARG A 185 0.35 1.98 -0.76
N GLU A 186 0.90 1.62 -1.91
CA GLU A 186 1.02 0.21 -2.28
C GLU A 186 1.96 -0.52 -1.31
N VAL A 187 1.46 -1.59 -0.69
CA VAL A 187 2.24 -2.48 0.21
C VAL A 187 2.59 -3.81 -0.46
N GLY A 188 2.04 -4.09 -1.65
CA GLY A 188 2.46 -5.18 -2.53
C GLY A 188 1.30 -6.04 -3.01
N GLY A 189 1.33 -6.42 -4.30
CA GLY A 189 0.35 -7.32 -4.90
C GLY A 189 -1.08 -6.77 -4.88
N ARG A 190 -1.30 -5.52 -5.32
CA ARG A 190 -2.61 -4.83 -5.35
C ARG A 190 -3.24 -4.61 -3.97
N ARG A 191 -2.40 -4.58 -2.93
CA ARG A 191 -2.77 -4.24 -1.56
C ARG A 191 -2.26 -2.85 -1.23
N TRP A 192 -3.11 -2.07 -0.59
CA TRP A 192 -2.93 -0.65 -0.37
C TRP A 192 -3.16 -0.33 1.10
N ARG A 193 -2.20 0.33 1.74
CA ARG A 193 -2.40 0.90 3.08
C ARG A 193 -3.01 2.28 2.91
N TYR A 194 -4.21 2.47 3.47
CA TYR A 194 -4.94 3.72 3.35
C TYR A 194 -4.61 4.67 4.52
N ALA A 195 -4.23 5.90 4.22
CA ALA A 195 -4.11 6.99 5.18
C ALA A 195 -5.20 8.03 4.86
N VAL A 196 -6.09 8.22 5.81
CA VAL A 196 -7.23 9.14 5.71
C VAL A 196 -6.97 10.32 6.66
N ASP A 197 -7.39 11.52 6.28
CA ASP A 197 -7.37 12.68 7.17
C ASP A 197 -8.60 12.63 8.09
N SER A 198 -8.40 12.82 9.40
CA SER A 198 -9.49 12.79 10.38
C SER A 198 -10.38 14.03 10.32
N LEU A 199 -9.90 15.12 9.73
CA LEU A 199 -10.65 16.38 9.61
C LEU A 199 -11.76 16.32 8.55
N GLU A 200 -11.59 15.52 7.50
CA GLU A 200 -12.58 15.41 6.41
C GLU A 200 -13.71 14.42 6.75
N ASP A 201 -13.37 13.24 7.27
CA ASP A 201 -14.35 12.25 7.72
C ASP A 201 -13.81 11.36 8.87
N GLN A 202 -14.29 11.63 10.08
CA GLN A 202 -13.88 10.91 11.28
C GLN A 202 -14.33 9.44 11.31
N ALA A 203 -15.45 9.11 10.66
CA ALA A 203 -15.96 7.74 10.59
C ALA A 203 -15.07 6.89 9.67
N MET A 204 -14.75 7.42 8.47
CA MET A 204 -13.80 6.80 7.54
C MET A 204 -12.42 6.65 8.16
N TYR A 205 -11.92 7.69 8.86
CA TYR A 205 -10.64 7.64 9.55
C TYR A 205 -10.57 6.45 10.53
N ARG A 206 -11.55 6.33 11.43
CA ARG A 206 -11.58 5.22 12.40
C ARG A 206 -11.73 3.86 11.72
N ALA A 207 -12.50 3.80 10.63
CA ALA A 207 -12.79 2.55 9.94
C ALA A 207 -11.63 2.06 9.06
N TYR A 208 -10.84 2.94 8.43
CA TYR A 208 -9.91 2.55 7.37
C TYR A 208 -8.47 3.06 7.53
N ASN A 209 -8.21 4.04 8.40
CA ASN A 209 -6.86 4.57 8.56
C ASN A 209 -5.87 3.47 9.01
N GLY A 210 -4.76 3.35 8.29
CA GLY A 210 -3.73 2.34 8.51
C GLY A 210 -4.10 0.92 8.07
N LYS A 211 -5.34 0.67 7.63
CA LYS A 211 -5.77 -0.67 7.18
C LYS A 211 -5.25 -0.95 5.77
N VAL A 212 -4.99 -2.22 5.52
CA VAL A 212 -4.59 -2.72 4.21
C VAL A 212 -5.84 -3.16 3.47
N LEU A 213 -6.16 -2.47 2.39
CA LEU A 213 -7.30 -2.73 1.51
C LEU A 213 -6.79 -3.35 0.21
N THR A 214 -7.55 -4.30 -0.30
CA THR A 214 -7.38 -4.82 -1.66
C THR A 214 -8.02 -3.87 -2.66
N GLU A 215 -7.54 -3.87 -3.90
CA GLU A 215 -8.12 -3.11 -5.01
C GLU A 215 -9.65 -3.31 -5.15
N ARG A 216 -10.14 -4.56 -5.01
CA ARG A 216 -11.58 -4.84 -5.05
C ARG A 216 -12.36 -4.21 -3.89
N GLN A 217 -11.77 -4.16 -2.70
CA GLN A 217 -12.39 -3.51 -1.54
C GLN A 217 -12.46 -1.99 -1.72
N ILE A 218 -11.47 -1.39 -2.41
CA ILE A 218 -11.47 0.04 -2.71
C ILE A 218 -12.59 0.37 -3.70
N VAL A 219 -12.76 -0.44 -4.75
CA VAL A 219 -13.88 -0.30 -5.70
C VAL A 219 -15.23 -0.47 -5.00
N ALA A 220 -15.38 -1.53 -4.19
CA ALA A 220 -16.61 -1.75 -3.44
C ALA A 220 -16.93 -0.63 -2.45
N LEU A 221 -15.90 0.04 -1.91
CA LEU A 221 -16.06 1.19 -1.02
C LEU A 221 -16.57 2.42 -1.79
N ASP A 222 -16.03 2.67 -2.98
CA ASP A 222 -16.49 3.73 -3.88
C ASP A 222 -17.95 3.50 -4.31
N ASP A 223 -18.26 2.27 -4.77
CA ASP A 223 -19.63 1.87 -5.14
C ASP A 223 -20.63 2.04 -3.99
N ALA A 224 -20.22 1.66 -2.77
CA ALA A 224 -21.06 1.79 -1.58
C ALA A 224 -21.35 3.25 -1.21
N LEU A 225 -20.45 4.16 -1.54
CA LEU A 225 -20.59 5.60 -1.30
C LEU A 225 -21.37 6.30 -2.43
N ALA A 226 -21.20 5.84 -3.67
CA ALA A 226 -21.93 6.35 -4.82
C ALA A 226 -23.41 5.96 -4.80
N ARG A 227 -23.77 4.84 -4.17
CA ARG A 227 -25.17 4.40 -4.09
C ARG A 227 -25.98 5.31 -3.15
N PRO A 228 -27.00 6.03 -3.64
CA PRO A 228 -27.78 6.93 -2.80
C PRO A 228 -28.48 6.15 -1.68
N LYS A 229 -28.33 6.62 -0.43
CA LYS A 229 -28.94 6.03 0.79
C LYS A 229 -30.47 5.91 0.74
N ASN A 230 -31.14 6.46 -0.27
CA ASN A 230 -32.59 6.51 -0.40
C ASN A 230 -33.24 5.17 -0.80
N ALA A 231 -32.49 4.17 -1.26
CA ALA A 231 -33.06 2.87 -1.62
C ALA A 231 -33.40 1.96 -0.42
N ARG A 232 -33.05 2.32 0.82
CA ARG A 232 -33.34 1.52 2.03
C ARG A 232 -34.49 2.04 2.90
N ARG A 233 -35.18 3.12 2.50
CA ARG A 233 -36.33 3.68 3.24
C ARG A 233 -37.65 3.50 2.49
N GLY A 234 -37.78 2.41 1.73
CA GLY A 234 -38.98 2.12 0.93
C GLY A 234 -39.70 0.81 1.29
N GLU A 235 -39.13 -0.06 2.13
CA GLU A 235 -39.75 -1.34 2.46
C GLU A 235 -40.06 -1.41 3.96
N GLY A 236 -41.36 -1.35 4.27
CA GLY A 236 -41.94 -1.84 5.51
C GLY A 236 -42.15 -0.82 6.61
N SER A 237 -43.00 0.20 6.38
CA SER A 237 -43.83 0.68 7.48
C SER A 237 -45.02 -0.28 7.56
N PRO A 238 -45.15 -1.15 8.59
CA PRO A 238 -46.34 -1.97 8.71
C PRO A 238 -47.53 -1.02 8.87
N ALA A 239 -48.47 -1.12 7.93
CA ALA A 239 -49.78 -0.51 8.08
C ALA A 239 -50.39 -1.10 9.36
N PHE A 240 -50.58 -0.25 10.37
CA PHE A 240 -51.44 -0.59 11.50
C PHE A 240 -52.83 -0.83 10.91
N VAL A 241 -53.28 -2.07 10.97
CA VAL A 241 -54.69 -2.41 10.74
C VAL A 241 -55.40 -2.02 12.03
N GLU A 242 -56.09 -0.88 12.01
CA GLU A 242 -57.10 -0.55 13.02
C GLU A 242 -58.28 -1.50 12.79
N ASP A 243 -58.35 -2.52 13.66
CA ASP A 243 -59.46 -3.46 13.73
C ASP A 243 -60.62 -2.73 14.46
N ASP A 244 -61.42 -2.01 13.68
CA ASP A 244 -62.75 -1.54 14.10
C ASP A 244 -63.66 -2.77 14.21
N THR A 245 -63.76 -3.33 15.42
CA THR A 245 -64.84 -4.25 15.78
C THR A 245 -65.91 -3.48 16.53
N GLU A 246 -66.92 -3.03 15.78
CA GLU A 246 -68.26 -2.69 16.28
C GLU A 246 -69.08 -3.98 16.53
N ASP A 247 -70.05 -3.86 17.43
CA ASP A 247 -71.07 -4.80 17.96
C ASP A 247 -70.73 -5.73 19.14
#